data_AF-A0A2A2GCH1-F1
#
_entry.id   AF-A0A2A2GCH1-F1
#
_cell.length_a   1.000
_cell.length_b   1.000
_cell.length_c   1.000
_cell.angle_alpha   90.00
_cell.angle_beta   90.00
_cell.angle_gamma   90.00
#
_symmetry.space_group_name_H-M   'P 1'
#
loop_
_entity.id
_entity.type
_entity.pdbx_description
1 polymer ?
#
loop_
_entity_poly.entity_id
_entity_poly.type
_entity_poly.pdbx_seq_one_letter_code
_entity_poly.pdbx_strand_id
1 'polypeptide(L)'
;MDISKLNSINGNNVNKTNETSEGNASEKATSKSSADTPKDKVSLGDYQFRNNDQLFAKLELEKLNESSSQQFKEMKTQVSEFLEASDHSAEAAQETELGQKINDPAIWEDIASKILK
;
A
#
# COMPACT_ATOMS: atom_id res chain seq x y z
N MET A 1 17.27 -17.45 16.48
CA MET A 1 15.97 -17.97 16.92
C MET A 1 15.45 -18.83 15.79
N ASP A 2 15.22 -20.12 16.04
CA ASP A 2 14.98 -21.14 15.01
C ASP A 2 13.46 -21.27 14.75
N ILE A 3 13.03 -20.94 13.53
CA ILE A 3 11.61 -20.74 13.14
C ILE A 3 10.89 -22.08 12.89
N SER A 4 11.63 -23.18 12.94
CA SER A 4 11.20 -24.55 12.68
C SER A 4 10.30 -25.16 13.78
N LYS A 5 10.02 -24.43 14.87
CA LYS A 5 9.18 -24.87 16.00
C LYS A 5 7.75 -24.31 15.99
N LEU A 6 7.34 -23.55 14.97
CA LEU A 6 5.96 -23.09 14.82
C LEU A 6 5.09 -24.18 14.17
N ASN A 7 4.95 -25.32 14.84
CA ASN A 7 3.96 -26.31 14.46
C ASN A 7 2.58 -25.86 14.95
N SER A 8 1.74 -25.48 13.98
CA SER A 8 0.32 -25.84 13.89
C SER A 8 -0.49 -25.84 15.19
N ILE A 9 -0.94 -24.67 15.63
CA ILE A 9 -2.20 -24.54 16.39
C ILE A 9 -3.23 -23.95 15.42
N ASN A 10 -3.63 -24.77 14.45
CA ASN A 10 -4.86 -24.57 13.69
C ASN A 10 -5.94 -25.35 14.45
N GLY A 11 -6.77 -24.65 15.22
CA GLY A 11 -7.76 -25.24 16.10
C GLY A 11 -8.96 -24.32 16.28
N ASN A 12 -9.96 -24.53 15.43
CA ASN A 12 -11.36 -24.12 15.51
C ASN A 12 -11.79 -23.51 16.86
N ASN A 13 -12.19 -22.24 16.85
CA ASN A 13 -13.20 -21.71 17.77
C ASN A 13 -13.92 -20.51 17.13
N VAL A 14 -14.78 -20.80 16.16
CA VAL A 14 -15.88 -19.92 15.75
C VAL A 14 -17.16 -20.56 16.28
N ASN A 15 -17.56 -20.23 17.50
CA ASN A 15 -18.92 -20.47 18.01
C ASN A 15 -19.62 -19.09 18.01
N LYS A 16 -20.48 -18.77 17.04
CA LYS A 16 -21.86 -19.24 16.83
C LYS A 16 -22.67 -19.18 18.13
N THR A 17 -23.23 -18.00 18.39
CA THR A 17 -24.28 -17.75 19.37
C THR A 17 -25.59 -18.37 18.86
N ASN A 18 -26.11 -19.34 19.61
CA ASN A 18 -27.53 -19.72 19.56
C ASN A 18 -28.00 -20.07 20.98
N GLU A 19 -29.25 -19.71 21.22
CA GLU A 19 -29.89 -19.55 22.51
C GLU A 19 -30.30 -20.86 23.21
N THR A 20 -30.64 -20.70 24.50
CA THR A 20 -31.49 -21.52 25.39
C THR A 20 -30.96 -22.82 26.01
N SER A 21 -31.09 -22.85 27.35
CA SER A 21 -31.63 -23.95 28.17
C SER A 21 -30.71 -24.49 29.29
N GLU A 22 -31.38 -24.76 30.41
CA GLU A 22 -30.98 -25.05 31.78
C GLU A 22 -30.00 -26.22 31.97
N GLY A 23 -29.22 -26.21 33.07
CA GLY A 23 -28.56 -27.41 33.57
C GLY A 23 -27.44 -27.22 34.63
N ASN A 24 -27.84 -27.24 35.90
CA ASN A 24 -27.16 -27.78 37.11
C ASN A 24 -25.66 -27.55 37.41
N ALA A 25 -25.46 -26.83 38.53
CA ALA A 25 -24.49 -27.01 39.63
C ALA A 25 -23.20 -27.86 39.44
N SER A 26 -22.05 -27.24 39.72
CA SER A 26 -20.92 -27.91 40.38
C SER A 26 -20.02 -26.91 41.13
N GLU A 27 -20.16 -26.93 42.45
CA GLU A 27 -19.18 -26.75 43.54
C GLU A 27 -17.90 -25.90 43.32
N LYS A 28 -17.91 -24.73 43.98
CA LYS A 28 -16.96 -24.29 45.03
C LYS A 28 -15.48 -24.66 44.83
N ALA A 29 -14.72 -23.73 44.25
CA ALA A 29 -13.29 -23.57 44.52
C ALA A 29 -13.04 -22.19 45.14
N THR A 30 -12.92 -22.16 46.46
CA THR A 30 -12.35 -21.02 47.20
C THR A 30 -10.84 -20.97 46.99
N SER A 31 -10.35 -19.97 46.26
CA SER A 31 -8.95 -19.55 46.36
C SER A 31 -8.88 -18.09 46.75
N LYS A 32 -8.33 -17.88 47.95
CA LYS A 32 -8.05 -16.62 48.63
C LYS A 32 -7.47 -15.55 47.71
N SER A 33 -7.91 -14.33 48.00
CA SER A 33 -7.29 -13.06 47.65
C SER A 33 -5.75 -13.10 47.76
N SER A 34 -5.07 -12.73 46.69
CA SER A 34 -3.71 -12.20 46.77
C SER A 34 -3.57 -11.06 45.77
N ALA A 35 -3.50 -9.87 46.34
CA ALA A 35 -2.89 -8.66 45.82
C ALA A 35 -3.42 -8.13 44.48
N ASP A 36 -4.35 -7.19 44.63
CA ASP A 36 -4.47 -5.98 43.84
C ASP A 36 -3.09 -5.48 43.40
N THR A 37 -2.66 -5.91 42.22
CA THR A 37 -1.59 -5.22 41.49
C THR A 37 -2.34 -4.32 40.53
N PRO A 38 -2.19 -2.98 40.60
CA PRO A 38 -2.71 -2.12 39.56
C PRO A 38 -1.91 -2.47 38.31
N LYS A 39 -2.45 -3.39 37.50
CA LYS A 39 -2.01 -3.53 36.13
C LYS A 39 -2.47 -2.23 35.50
N ASP A 40 -1.58 -1.25 35.49
CA ASP A 40 -1.65 -0.12 34.59
C ASP A 40 -1.57 -0.68 33.17
N LYS A 41 -2.68 -1.27 32.74
CA LYS A 41 -2.91 -1.61 31.35
C LYS A 41 -3.32 -0.30 30.72
N VAL A 42 -2.32 0.43 30.23
CA VAL A 42 -2.51 1.41 29.17
C VAL A 42 -3.21 0.68 28.03
N SER A 43 -4.52 0.84 27.96
CA SER A 43 -5.34 0.25 26.92
C SER A 43 -4.97 0.96 25.62
N LEU A 44 -4.24 0.29 24.74
CA LEU A 44 -3.98 0.74 23.37
C LEU A 44 -5.27 0.84 22.52
N GLY A 45 -6.43 0.51 23.10
CA GLY A 45 -7.75 0.64 22.46
C GLY A 45 -8.11 2.08 22.12
N ASP A 46 -7.65 3.05 22.92
CA ASP A 46 -7.99 4.48 22.80
C ASP A 46 -6.80 5.35 22.36
N TYR A 47 -5.71 4.74 21.90
CA TYR A 47 -4.54 5.50 21.45
C TYR A 47 -4.84 6.24 20.13
N GLN A 48 -4.75 7.57 20.15
CA GLN A 48 -4.99 8.47 19.00
C GLN A 48 -4.14 8.15 17.76
N PHE A 49 -3.10 7.32 17.87
CA PHE A 49 -2.20 6.96 16.79
C PHE A 49 -2.76 5.92 15.79
N ARG A 50 -3.97 5.35 16.00
CA ARG A 50 -4.61 4.49 14.97
C ARG A 50 -4.80 5.20 13.62
N ASN A 51 -4.96 6.51 13.64
CA ASN A 51 -5.12 7.31 12.43
C ASN A 51 -3.78 7.63 11.75
N ASN A 52 -2.63 7.46 12.43
CA ASN A 52 -1.33 7.85 11.87
C ASN A 52 -0.89 6.94 10.73
N ASP A 53 -1.11 5.63 10.86
CA ASP A 53 -0.78 4.69 9.79
C ASP A 53 -1.66 4.93 8.55
N GLN A 54 -2.94 5.25 8.76
CA GLN A 54 -3.85 5.63 7.69
C GLN A 54 -3.46 6.99 7.07
N LEU A 55 -3.05 7.96 7.88
CA LEU A 55 -2.61 9.27 7.41
C LEU A 55 -1.30 9.16 6.63
N PHE A 56 -0.37 8.34 7.10
CA PHE A 56 0.89 8.03 6.44
C PHE A 56 0.65 7.33 5.11
N ALA A 57 -0.18 6.28 5.08
CA ALA A 57 -0.54 5.59 3.85
C ALA A 57 -1.20 6.54 2.84
N LYS A 58 -2.09 7.43 3.29
CA LYS A 58 -2.72 8.44 2.43
C LYS A 58 -1.70 9.42 1.86
N LEU A 59 -0.79 9.95 2.69
CA LEU A 59 0.28 10.85 2.26
C LEU A 59 1.21 10.18 1.26
N GLU A 60 1.59 8.92 1.49
CA GLU A 60 2.49 8.21 0.59
C GLU A 60 1.82 7.89 -0.76
N LEU A 61 0.54 7.52 -0.76
CA LEU A 61 -0.26 7.41 -1.98
C LEU A 61 -0.38 8.74 -2.73
N GLU A 62 -0.57 9.84 -2.00
CA GLU A 62 -0.67 11.17 -2.58
C GLU A 62 0.64 11.60 -3.24
N LYS A 63 1.80 11.32 -2.62
CA LYS A 63 3.11 11.55 -3.24
C LYS A 63 3.33 10.72 -4.51
N LEU A 64 2.94 9.44 -4.50
CA LEU A 64 3.03 8.58 -5.69
C LEU A 64 2.16 9.13 -6.83
N ASN A 65 0.98 9.63 -6.50
CA ASN A 65 0.09 10.26 -7.46
C ASN A 65 0.65 11.60 -7.97
N GLU A 66 1.24 12.41 -7.11
CA GLU A 66 1.90 13.66 -7.49
C GLU A 66 3.05 13.42 -8.45
N SER A 67 3.92 12.44 -8.16
CA SER A 67 5.02 12.06 -9.06
C SER A 67 4.52 11.61 -10.43
N SER A 68 3.50 10.75 -10.46
CA SER A 68 2.90 10.27 -11.71
C SER A 68 2.22 11.39 -12.50
N SER A 69 1.56 12.31 -11.80
CA SER A 69 0.92 13.50 -12.38
C SER A 69 1.95 14.47 -12.96
N GLN A 70 3.09 14.63 -12.29
CA GLN A 70 4.19 15.47 -12.76
C GLN A 70 4.78 14.91 -14.05
N GLN A 71 5.05 13.60 -14.11
CA GLN A 71 5.51 12.92 -15.33
C GLN A 71 4.51 13.09 -16.49
N PHE A 72 3.21 12.94 -16.22
CA PHE A 72 2.18 13.15 -17.23
C PHE A 72 2.16 14.59 -17.76
N LYS A 73 2.27 15.59 -16.88
CA LYS A 73 2.33 17.00 -17.27
C LYS A 73 3.56 17.30 -18.14
N GLU A 74 4.72 16.77 -17.75
CA GLU A 74 5.97 16.94 -18.50
C GLU A 74 5.85 16.31 -19.91
N MET A 75 5.35 15.08 -19.98
CA MET A 75 5.11 14.40 -21.26
C MET A 75 4.11 15.17 -22.13
N LYS A 76 3.05 15.72 -21.55
CA LYS A 76 2.10 16.56 -22.29
C LYS A 76 2.78 17.80 -22.88
N THR A 77 3.64 18.47 -22.11
CA THR A 77 4.40 19.63 -22.59
C THR A 77 5.31 19.26 -23.76
N GLN A 78 6.07 18.17 -23.64
CA GLN A 78 6.97 17.69 -24.70
C GLN A 78 6.21 17.33 -25.99
N VAL A 79 5.02 16.73 -25.87
CA VAL A 79 4.16 16.43 -27.02
C VAL A 79 3.61 17.71 -27.66
N SER A 80 3.16 18.67 -26.86
CA SER A 80 2.67 19.96 -27.38
C SER A 80 3.77 20.73 -28.11
N GLU A 81 4.99 20.77 -27.56
CA GLU A 81 6.15 21.41 -28.20
C GLU A 81 6.50 20.75 -29.54
N PHE A 82 6.52 19.42 -29.59
CA PHE A 82 6.76 18.69 -30.83
C PHE A 82 5.69 18.98 -31.88
N LEU A 83 4.41 19.00 -31.50
CA LEU A 83 3.32 19.29 -32.42
C LEU A 83 3.41 20.72 -32.96
N GLU A 84 3.63 21.70 -32.08
CA GLU A 84 3.79 23.10 -32.47
C GLU A 84 5.00 23.29 -33.39
N ALA A 85 6.14 22.66 -33.09
CA ALA A 85 7.32 22.68 -33.95
C ALA A 85 7.07 21.98 -35.30
N SER A 86 6.29 20.89 -35.31
CA SER A 86 5.93 20.16 -36.53
C SER A 86 5.02 20.95 -37.45
N ASP A 87 4.20 21.85 -36.91
CA ASP A 87 3.39 22.79 -37.69
C ASP A 87 4.27 23.84 -38.40
N HIS A 88 5.47 24.11 -37.89
CA HIS A 88 6.41 25.05 -38.49
C HIS A 88 7.29 24.38 -39.55
N SER A 89 7.98 23.28 -39.21
CA SER A 89 8.71 22.45 -40.17
C SER A 89 9.07 21.08 -39.59
N ALA A 90 9.39 20.13 -40.49
CA ALA A 90 9.83 18.80 -40.08
C ALA A 90 11.18 18.85 -39.36
N GLU A 91 12.07 19.75 -39.77
CA GLU A 91 13.38 19.96 -39.16
C GLU A 91 13.24 20.54 -37.74
N ALA A 92 12.33 21.49 -37.53
CA ALA A 92 12.07 22.06 -36.21
C ALA A 92 11.52 21.01 -35.23
N ALA A 93 10.64 20.10 -35.71
CA ALA A 93 10.16 18.99 -34.90
C ALA A 93 11.28 18.04 -34.45
N GLN A 94 12.29 17.80 -35.31
CA GLN A 94 13.43 16.95 -34.98
C GLN A 94 14.35 17.54 -33.92
N GLU A 95 14.42 18.87 -33.81
CA GLU A 95 15.25 19.55 -32.81
C GLU A 95 14.64 19.50 -31.40
N THR A 96 13.32 19.31 -31.28
CA THR A 96 12.64 19.17 -29.98
C THR A 96 13.12 17.94 -29.20
N GLU A 97 12.99 17.97 -27.87
CA GLU A 97 13.41 16.85 -27.01
C GLU A 97 12.72 15.52 -27.40
N LEU A 98 11.42 15.59 -27.73
CA LEU A 98 10.66 14.43 -28.17
C LEU A 98 11.11 13.96 -29.58
N GLY A 99 11.41 14.90 -30.49
CA GLY A 99 11.94 14.58 -31.81
C GLY A 99 13.29 13.85 -31.74
N GLN A 100 14.18 14.29 -30.86
CA GLN A 100 15.46 13.63 -30.62
C GLN A 100 15.28 12.22 -30.05
N LYS A 101 14.35 12.05 -29.09
CA LYS A 101 14.03 10.74 -28.50
C LYS A 101 13.42 9.77 -29.52
N ILE A 102 12.53 10.23 -30.40
CA ILE A 102 11.90 9.40 -31.43
C ILE A 102 12.92 8.98 -32.50
N ASN A 103 13.93 9.78 -32.77
CA ASN A 103 14.98 9.45 -33.74
C ASN A 103 16.10 8.58 -33.16
N ASP A 104 16.08 8.28 -31.85
CA ASP A 104 17.07 7.41 -31.21
C ASP A 104 16.75 5.92 -31.46
N PRO A 105 17.62 5.16 -32.16
CA PRO A 105 17.42 3.73 -32.38
C PRO A 105 17.35 2.91 -31.08
N ALA A 106 18.03 3.34 -30.01
CA ALA A 106 18.03 2.62 -28.73
C ALA A 106 16.64 2.64 -28.06
N ILE A 107 15.89 3.72 -28.24
CA ILE A 107 14.50 3.83 -27.76
C ILE A 107 13.61 2.81 -28.49
N TRP A 108 13.78 2.64 -29.81
CA TRP A 108 13.04 1.64 -30.56
C TRP A 108 13.39 0.20 -30.18
N GLU A 109 14.65 -0.06 -29.85
CA GLU A 109 15.09 -1.37 -29.33
C GLU A 109 14.43 -1.68 -27.98
N ASP A 110 14.36 -0.70 -27.07
CA ASP A 110 13.69 -0.86 -25.77
C ASP A 110 12.17 -1.07 -25.94
N ILE A 111 11.53 -0.29 -26.82
CA ILE A 111 10.11 -0.46 -27.15
C ILE A 111 9.86 -1.87 -27.72
N ALA A 112 10.65 -2.31 -28.70
CA ALA A 112 10.52 -3.63 -29.29
C ALA A 112 10.70 -4.73 -28.23
N SER A 113 11.67 -4.57 -27.33
CA SER A 113 11.93 -5.49 -26.23
C SER A 113 10.78 -5.58 -25.23
N LYS A 114 10.04 -4.49 -25.01
CA LYS A 114 8.86 -4.46 -24.13
C LYS A 114 7.61 -5.04 -24.80
N ILE A 115 7.48 -4.95 -26.12
CA ILE A 115 6.35 -5.51 -26.88
C ILE A 115 6.48 -7.02 -27.06
N LEU A 116 7.71 -7.52 -27.22
CA LEU A 116 7.98 -8.95 -27.44
C LEU A 116 8.01 -9.79 -26.16
N LYS A 117 7.95 -9.15 -24.98
CA LYS A 117 7.86 -9.82 -23.66
C LYS A 117 6.44 -9.80 -23.14
#